data_AF-A0A7C8NDR2-F1
#
_entry.id   AF-A0A7C8NDR2-F1
#
_cell.length_a   1.000
_cell.length_b   1.000
_cell.length_c   1.000
_cell.angle_alpha   90.00
_cell.angle_beta   90.00
_cell.angle_gamma   90.00
#
_symmetry.space_group_name_H-M   'P 1'
#
loop_
_entity.id
_entity.type
_entity.pdbx_description
1 polymer ?
#
loop_
_entity_poly.entity_id
_entity_poly.type
_entity_poly.pdbx_seq_one_letter_code
_entity_poly.pdbx_strand_id
1 'polypeptide(L)'
;MEETKVVPAPLPTKDSIIPKYKHTLAIHSKARPSCLSHDRQTTPSFIGFRNLMVLVLSPFLKYQFINKYSSGCVEVLILDLLVSILVAGNLRLVMENFMKYGVLIGFSSGNFRPGDVQLGLLCYFMIPCHLLVAYIIELTAAGQARAAQATQKKTDESKPVKLRVRWKLIAFAHALNATLCLSVTSAAVYWNIDHPLIGTLCELHAVIVWLKLLSYAFTNRDLRDSYLESHPVPEIYASCPYPENITLGNLTYFWWAPTLVYQPVYPRSANFRMGFFLKRFGEVIGLSVAIWFLTQQYAVPTLRNSLIAMDRVNLAHIFERLMKLSTISTVIWLCGFFAIFQSGLNALAEVMRFGDREFYADWWNSASLGGYWRTWNRPVYQFMKRHIYAPLRGRGWRHGPASTMVFLFSAVLHEMLVGLPTKNIIGVAFAGMLFQLPLIAVTLPLEKMHGTSASTVGNAIFWTSFCLVGQPFAALCYFFAYSLRNQDIAPAS
;
A
#
# COMPACT_ATOMS: atom_id res chain seq x y z
N MET A 1 51.47 23.68 30.02
CA MET A 1 50.03 23.36 30.07
C MET A 1 49.30 24.60 29.61
N GLU A 2 48.94 24.64 28.34
CA GLU A 2 48.19 25.75 27.75
C GLU A 2 47.08 25.12 26.90
N GLU A 3 45.84 25.30 27.34
CA GLU A 3 44.63 24.70 26.77
C GLU A 3 44.33 25.29 25.39
N THR A 4 44.36 24.44 24.37
CA THR A 4 43.86 24.77 23.04
C THR A 4 42.34 24.93 23.09
N LYS A 5 41.87 26.18 23.11
CA LYS A 5 40.43 26.52 22.99
C LYS A 5 39.87 25.98 21.67
N VAL A 6 39.02 24.95 21.77
CA VAL A 6 38.18 24.47 20.66
C VAL A 6 37.13 25.54 20.37
N VAL A 7 37.26 26.21 19.22
CA VAL A 7 36.24 27.14 18.72
C VAL A 7 35.04 26.31 18.23
N PRO A 8 33.82 26.52 18.76
CA PRO A 8 32.65 25.79 18.28
C PRO A 8 32.29 26.22 16.86
N ALA A 9 31.95 25.25 16.01
CA ALA A 9 31.48 25.50 14.65
C ALA A 9 30.27 26.45 14.67
N PRO A 10 30.16 27.39 13.71
CA PRO A 10 29.05 28.34 13.68
C PRO A 10 27.72 27.59 13.53
N LEU A 11 26.74 27.93 14.37
CA LEU A 11 25.36 27.48 14.21
C LEU A 11 24.83 27.93 12.84
N PRO A 12 24.09 27.07 12.11
CA PRO A 12 23.58 27.42 10.80
C PRO A 12 22.63 28.62 10.90
N THR A 13 22.95 29.66 10.12
CA THR A 13 22.14 30.87 9.99
C THR A 13 20.78 30.54 9.38
N LYS A 14 19.77 31.32 9.78
CA LYS A 14 18.33 31.12 9.48
C LYS A 14 17.96 31.27 7.99
N ASP A 15 18.94 31.57 7.14
CA ASP A 15 18.83 31.72 5.67
C ASP A 15 19.51 30.56 4.90
N SER A 16 19.52 29.36 5.47
CA SER A 16 19.79 28.17 4.66
C SER A 16 18.67 27.99 3.64
N ILE A 17 18.95 28.38 2.39
CA ILE A 17 18.21 28.03 1.18
C ILE A 17 17.73 26.60 1.35
N ILE A 18 16.41 26.40 1.51
CA ILE A 18 15.82 25.05 1.65
C ILE A 18 16.38 24.24 0.49
N PRO A 19 17.22 23.21 0.74
CA PRO A 19 17.86 22.50 -0.35
C PRO A 19 16.76 21.94 -1.24
N LYS A 20 16.83 22.27 -2.53
CA LYS A 20 15.87 21.80 -3.54
C LYS A 20 15.81 20.28 -3.45
N TYR A 21 14.64 19.74 -3.12
CA TYR A 21 14.47 18.31 -2.90
C TYR A 21 14.94 17.50 -4.12
N LYS A 22 15.78 16.49 -3.90
CA LYS A 22 16.30 15.56 -4.92
C LYS A 22 15.92 14.12 -4.59
N HIS A 23 15.50 13.36 -5.60
CA HIS A 23 15.22 11.92 -5.54
C HIS A 23 16.51 11.08 -5.51
N THR A 24 17.67 11.64 -5.23
CA THR A 24 18.91 10.88 -5.07
C THR A 24 19.02 10.24 -3.68
N LEU A 25 18.25 10.70 -2.68
CA LEU A 25 18.27 10.14 -1.33
C LEU A 25 17.91 8.63 -1.32
N ALA A 26 18.73 7.82 -0.66
CA ALA A 26 18.46 6.40 -0.47
C ALA A 26 17.43 6.19 0.65
N ILE A 27 16.26 5.65 0.30
CA ILE A 27 15.19 5.24 1.22
C ILE A 27 15.49 3.85 1.80
N HIS A 28 15.98 2.94 0.96
CA HIS A 28 16.43 1.61 1.36
C HIS A 28 17.96 1.61 1.45
N SER A 29 18.49 1.95 2.62
CA SER A 29 19.94 1.98 2.89
C SER A 29 20.41 0.88 3.84
N LYS A 30 19.49 0.30 4.63
CA LYS A 30 19.78 -0.73 5.63
C LYS A 30 18.83 -1.91 5.46
N ALA A 31 19.33 -3.11 5.68
CA ALA A 31 18.49 -4.29 5.83
C ALA A 31 17.71 -4.20 7.15
N ARG A 32 16.41 -4.46 7.11
CA ARG A 32 15.50 -4.39 8.26
C ARG A 32 14.55 -5.57 8.23
N PRO A 33 14.38 -6.31 9.32
CA PRO A 33 13.37 -7.37 9.40
C PRO A 33 11.96 -6.77 9.46
N SER A 34 10.95 -7.56 9.10
CA SER A 34 9.56 -7.18 9.32
C SER A 34 9.22 -7.22 10.82
N CYS A 35 8.35 -6.33 11.30
CA CYS A 35 8.13 -6.14 12.75
C CYS A 35 7.48 -7.35 13.46
N LEU A 36 6.81 -8.24 12.73
CA LEU A 36 6.27 -9.50 13.27
C LEU A 36 7.17 -10.71 13.01
N SER A 37 8.32 -10.55 12.35
CA SER A 37 9.27 -11.65 12.13
C SER A 37 10.05 -11.99 13.41
N HIS A 38 10.48 -13.24 13.53
CA HIS A 38 11.32 -13.71 14.63
C HIS A 38 12.67 -12.97 14.71
N ASP A 39 13.22 -12.54 13.58
CA ASP A 39 14.54 -11.90 13.48
C ASP A 39 14.56 -10.41 13.91
N ARG A 40 13.48 -9.91 14.51
CA ARG A 40 13.35 -8.50 14.87
C ARG A 40 14.20 -8.14 16.09
N GLN A 41 14.65 -6.88 16.14
CA GLN A 41 15.45 -6.36 17.26
C GLN A 41 14.59 -5.90 18.45
N THR A 42 13.34 -5.52 18.22
CA THR A 42 12.43 -5.02 19.25
C THR A 42 11.07 -5.71 19.17
N THR A 43 10.47 -6.02 20.32
CA THR A 43 9.12 -6.59 20.38
C THR A 43 8.07 -5.46 20.30
N PRO A 44 7.17 -5.48 19.31
CA PRO A 44 6.11 -4.50 19.20
C PRO A 44 5.09 -4.73 20.32
N SER A 45 4.49 -3.63 20.76
CA SER A 45 3.37 -3.65 21.70
C SER A 45 2.11 -4.16 21.01
N PHE A 46 1.23 -4.84 21.75
CA PHE A 46 -0.07 -5.33 21.26
C PHE A 46 -1.27 -4.62 21.89
N ILE A 47 -1.03 -3.51 22.59
CA ILE A 47 -2.07 -2.74 23.28
C ILE A 47 -3.18 -2.34 22.30
N GLY A 48 -2.83 -1.95 21.07
CA GLY A 48 -3.81 -1.62 20.04
C GLY A 48 -4.77 -2.77 19.71
N PHE A 49 -4.25 -3.98 19.51
CA PHE A 49 -5.09 -5.16 19.27
C PHE A 49 -5.92 -5.53 20.50
N ARG A 50 -5.39 -5.34 21.72
CA ARG A 50 -6.18 -5.51 22.95
C ARG A 50 -7.38 -4.56 22.98
N ASN A 51 -7.19 -3.29 22.61
CA ASN A 51 -8.28 -2.31 22.55
C ASN A 51 -9.33 -2.70 21.51
N LEU A 52 -8.90 -3.17 20.33
CA LEU A 52 -9.82 -3.73 19.32
C LEU A 52 -10.67 -4.87 19.89
N MET A 53 -10.08 -5.79 20.65
CA MET A 53 -10.83 -6.91 21.25
C MET A 53 -11.89 -6.44 22.25
N VAL A 54 -11.61 -5.40 23.01
CA VAL A 54 -12.61 -4.80 23.92
C VAL A 54 -13.81 -4.26 23.14
N LEU A 55 -13.58 -3.73 21.92
CA LEU A 55 -14.64 -3.22 21.04
C LEU A 55 -15.42 -4.33 20.32
N VAL A 56 -14.76 -5.43 19.96
CA VAL A 56 -15.32 -6.45 19.06
C VAL A 56 -15.88 -7.69 19.78
N LEU A 57 -15.36 -8.06 20.96
CA LEU A 57 -15.80 -9.26 21.69
C LEU A 57 -16.89 -9.00 22.74
N SER A 58 -17.74 -10.01 22.96
CA SER A 58 -18.70 -10.04 24.06
C SER A 58 -18.01 -10.14 25.43
N PRO A 59 -18.66 -9.72 26.54
CA PRO A 59 -18.05 -9.66 27.87
C PRO A 59 -17.48 -10.99 28.38
N PHE A 60 -18.11 -12.12 28.05
CA PHE A 60 -17.71 -13.47 28.50
C PHE A 60 -16.33 -13.89 27.95
N LEU A 61 -16.03 -13.50 26.72
CA LEU A 61 -14.79 -13.88 26.02
C LEU A 61 -13.61 -12.96 26.35
N LYS A 62 -13.88 -11.75 26.84
CA LYS A 62 -12.86 -10.84 27.38
C LYS A 62 -12.11 -11.48 28.55
N TYR A 63 -12.80 -12.25 29.39
CA TYR A 63 -12.24 -12.85 30.59
C TYR A 63 -11.30 -14.04 30.31
N GLN A 64 -11.68 -14.94 29.40
CA GLN A 64 -10.90 -16.15 29.09
C GLN A 64 -9.55 -15.86 28.43
N PHE A 65 -9.45 -14.74 27.70
CA PHE A 65 -8.27 -14.43 26.90
C PHE A 65 -7.24 -13.55 27.61
N ILE A 66 -7.66 -12.66 28.54
CA ILE A 66 -6.73 -11.88 29.38
C ILE A 66 -5.74 -12.81 30.11
N ASN A 67 -6.18 -14.01 30.49
CA ASN A 67 -5.33 -15.02 31.13
C ASN A 67 -4.34 -15.73 30.20
N LYS A 68 -4.56 -15.76 28.87
CA LYS A 68 -3.70 -16.47 27.91
C LYS A 68 -2.55 -15.61 27.38
N TYR A 69 -2.60 -14.28 27.59
CA TYR A 69 -1.64 -13.30 27.04
C TYR A 69 -0.25 -13.32 27.73
N SER A 70 -0.02 -14.18 28.72
CA SER A 70 1.23 -14.23 29.49
C SER A 70 2.37 -15.02 28.80
N SER A 71 2.14 -15.62 27.63
CA SER A 71 3.06 -16.62 27.04
C SER A 71 3.68 -16.18 25.70
N GLY A 72 4.47 -15.10 25.72
CA GLY A 72 5.70 -14.84 24.92
C GLY A 72 5.80 -15.04 23.40
N CYS A 73 4.86 -15.68 22.68
CA CYS A 73 5.01 -16.00 21.26
C CYS A 73 4.17 -15.09 20.36
N VAL A 74 4.83 -14.11 19.76
CA VAL A 74 4.19 -12.91 19.18
C VAL A 74 3.50 -13.13 17.84
N GLU A 75 3.97 -14.07 17.02
CA GLU A 75 3.33 -14.39 15.74
C GLU A 75 2.12 -15.32 15.90
N VAL A 76 2.19 -16.22 16.90
CA VAL A 76 1.08 -17.08 17.32
C VAL A 76 -0.05 -16.24 17.90
N LEU A 77 0.25 -15.14 18.60
CA LEU A 77 -0.75 -14.28 19.24
C LEU A 77 -1.74 -13.63 18.26
N ILE A 78 -1.33 -13.17 17.06
CA ILE A 78 -2.27 -12.59 16.08
C ILE A 78 -3.07 -13.68 15.36
N LEU A 79 -2.45 -14.81 15.02
CA LEU A 79 -3.17 -15.92 14.39
C LEU A 79 -4.16 -16.53 15.41
N ASP A 80 -3.75 -16.70 16.66
CA ASP A 80 -4.64 -17.07 17.77
C ASP A 80 -5.70 -16.00 18.00
N LEU A 81 -5.40 -14.71 17.82
CA LEU A 81 -6.37 -13.62 17.91
C LEU A 81 -7.40 -13.72 16.79
N LEU A 82 -6.98 -13.91 15.54
CA LEU A 82 -7.86 -14.06 14.38
C LEU A 82 -8.72 -15.32 14.50
N VAL A 83 -8.11 -16.44 14.90
CA VAL A 83 -8.80 -17.70 15.19
C VAL A 83 -9.75 -17.51 16.37
N SER A 84 -9.37 -16.82 17.42
CA SER A 84 -10.23 -16.56 18.58
C SER A 84 -11.37 -15.60 18.24
N ILE A 85 -11.18 -14.55 17.44
CA ILE A 85 -12.28 -13.69 16.97
C ILE A 85 -13.23 -14.49 16.07
N LEU A 86 -12.68 -15.33 15.20
CA LEU A 86 -13.46 -16.15 14.29
C LEU A 86 -14.28 -17.22 15.03
N VAL A 87 -13.63 -17.98 15.91
CA VAL A 87 -14.25 -19.05 16.70
C VAL A 87 -15.15 -18.46 17.77
N ALA A 88 -14.68 -17.50 18.56
CA ALA A 88 -15.44 -17.02 19.71
C ALA A 88 -16.57 -16.05 19.35
N GLY A 89 -16.39 -15.24 18.30
CA GLY A 89 -17.40 -14.27 17.86
C GLY A 89 -18.43 -14.83 16.90
N ASN A 90 -18.08 -15.87 16.14
CA ASN A 90 -18.88 -16.30 15.00
C ASN A 90 -19.11 -17.81 14.91
N LEU A 91 -18.55 -18.69 15.76
CA LEU A 91 -18.76 -20.15 15.62
C LEU A 91 -20.23 -20.54 15.67
N ARG A 92 -21.04 -19.88 16.51
CA ARG A 92 -22.49 -20.10 16.51
C ARG A 92 -23.13 -19.72 15.17
N LEU A 93 -22.78 -18.56 14.61
CA LEU A 93 -23.24 -18.13 13.30
C LEU A 93 -22.69 -19.02 12.18
N VAL A 94 -21.47 -19.55 12.34
CA VAL A 94 -20.82 -20.46 11.41
C VAL A 94 -21.60 -21.75 11.33
N MET A 95 -21.90 -22.32 12.49
CA MET A 95 -22.70 -23.53 12.61
C MET A 95 -24.14 -23.27 12.14
N GLU A 96 -24.77 -22.15 12.52
CA GLU A 96 -26.13 -21.81 12.06
C GLU A 96 -26.20 -21.59 10.55
N ASN A 97 -25.24 -20.88 9.93
CA ASN A 97 -25.19 -20.72 8.47
C ASN A 97 -24.86 -22.03 7.77
N PHE A 98 -23.96 -22.85 8.33
CA PHE A 98 -23.65 -24.19 7.83
C PHE A 98 -24.87 -25.12 7.92
N MET A 99 -25.66 -25.03 8.99
CA MET A 99 -26.89 -25.81 9.15
C MET A 99 -28.02 -25.30 8.26
N LYS A 100 -28.12 -23.98 8.06
CA LYS A 100 -29.21 -23.34 7.31
C LYS A 100 -28.99 -23.35 5.79
N TYR A 101 -27.76 -23.17 5.35
CA TYR A 101 -27.40 -23.09 3.94
C TYR A 101 -26.54 -24.25 3.45
N GLY A 102 -26.17 -25.19 4.35
CA GLY A 102 -25.22 -26.25 4.04
C GLY A 102 -23.79 -25.72 3.88
N VAL A 103 -22.92 -26.57 3.36
CA VAL A 103 -21.62 -26.17 2.85
C VAL A 103 -21.87 -25.36 1.56
N LEU A 104 -21.97 -24.02 1.65
CA LEU A 104 -21.98 -23.15 0.47
C LEU A 104 -20.61 -23.09 -0.25
N ILE A 105 -19.74 -24.11 -0.06
CA ILE A 105 -18.55 -24.35 -0.89
C ILE A 105 -19.04 -24.92 -2.22
N GLY A 106 -19.88 -24.15 -2.92
CA GLY A 106 -19.75 -24.17 -4.34
C GLY A 106 -18.37 -23.57 -4.63
N PHE A 107 -17.46 -24.37 -5.18
CA PHE A 107 -16.77 -23.90 -6.37
C PHE A 107 -17.84 -23.68 -7.46
N SER A 108 -18.84 -22.83 -7.20
CA SER A 108 -19.46 -22.10 -8.27
C SER A 108 -18.34 -21.18 -8.68
N SER A 109 -17.49 -21.70 -9.57
CA SER A 109 -17.00 -20.96 -10.72
C SER A 109 -17.94 -19.79 -10.92
N GLY A 110 -17.63 -18.63 -10.32
CA GLY A 110 -18.27 -17.40 -10.73
C GLY A 110 -17.88 -17.30 -12.18
N ASN A 111 -18.80 -17.66 -13.08
CA ASN A 111 -18.52 -18.12 -14.45
C ASN A 111 -17.33 -17.37 -15.03
N PHE A 112 -16.12 -17.94 -14.90
CA PHE A 112 -14.91 -17.32 -15.37
C PHE A 112 -15.02 -17.37 -16.88
N ARG A 113 -15.52 -16.28 -17.48
CA ARG A 113 -15.70 -16.22 -18.91
C ARG A 113 -14.31 -16.43 -19.53
N PRO A 114 -14.15 -17.36 -20.47
CA PRO A 114 -12.85 -17.59 -21.09
C PRO A 114 -12.24 -16.29 -21.67
N GLY A 115 -13.09 -15.38 -22.17
CA GLY A 115 -12.68 -14.05 -22.61
C GLY A 115 -12.08 -13.16 -21.50
N ASP A 116 -12.65 -13.17 -20.30
CA ASP A 116 -12.12 -12.41 -19.15
C ASP A 116 -10.74 -12.94 -18.73
N VAL A 117 -10.58 -14.27 -18.75
CA VAL A 117 -9.30 -14.92 -18.41
C VAL A 117 -8.24 -14.61 -19.46
N GLN A 118 -8.57 -14.73 -20.75
CA GLN A 118 -7.66 -14.42 -21.85
C GLN A 118 -7.22 -12.96 -21.82
N LEU A 119 -8.18 -12.02 -21.65
CA LEU A 119 -7.86 -10.61 -21.58
C LEU A 119 -7.08 -10.26 -20.30
N GLY A 120 -7.41 -10.87 -19.17
CA GLY A 120 -6.65 -10.72 -17.94
C GLY A 120 -5.20 -11.19 -18.07
N LEU A 121 -4.97 -12.34 -18.72
CA LEU A 121 -3.63 -12.84 -19.03
C LEU A 121 -2.89 -11.91 -20.01
N LEU A 122 -3.58 -11.42 -21.05
CA LEU A 122 -3.01 -10.45 -22.00
C LEU A 122 -2.56 -9.18 -21.27
N CYS A 123 -3.42 -8.60 -20.42
CA CYS A 123 -3.06 -7.46 -19.58
C CYS A 123 -1.86 -7.78 -18.69
N TYR A 124 -1.83 -8.96 -18.05
CA TYR A 124 -0.73 -9.37 -17.19
C TYR A 124 0.63 -9.37 -17.90
N PHE A 125 0.69 -9.78 -19.18
CA PHE A 125 1.93 -9.76 -19.97
C PHE A 125 2.22 -8.41 -20.62
N MET A 126 1.20 -7.63 -20.99
CA MET A 126 1.36 -6.33 -21.63
C MET A 126 1.78 -5.22 -20.67
N ILE A 127 1.28 -5.22 -19.43
CA ILE A 127 1.60 -4.19 -18.43
C ILE A 127 3.12 -4.06 -18.21
N PRO A 128 3.90 -5.16 -18.01
CA PRO A 128 5.35 -5.08 -17.85
C PRO A 128 6.11 -4.62 -19.09
N CYS A 129 5.56 -4.75 -20.30
CA CYS A 129 6.21 -4.24 -21.52
C CYS A 129 6.44 -2.72 -21.44
N HIS A 130 5.60 -1.98 -20.72
CA HIS A 130 5.81 -0.55 -20.49
C HIS A 130 7.09 -0.25 -19.69
N LEU A 131 7.59 -1.19 -18.86
CA LEU A 131 8.89 -1.07 -18.19
C LEU A 131 10.03 -1.13 -19.21
N LEU A 132 9.93 -2.01 -20.21
CA LEU A 132 10.91 -2.10 -21.30
C LEU A 132 10.93 -0.79 -22.13
N VAL A 133 9.76 -0.21 -22.39
CA VAL A 133 9.67 1.10 -23.05
C VAL A 133 10.35 2.18 -22.22
N ALA A 134 10.09 2.23 -20.90
CA ALA A 134 10.77 3.17 -20.01
C ALA A 134 12.29 2.96 -19.95
N TYR A 135 12.75 1.71 -20.03
CA TYR A 135 14.18 1.39 -20.14
C TYR A 135 14.78 1.93 -21.43
N ILE A 136 14.13 1.74 -22.59
CA ILE A 136 14.62 2.27 -23.86
C ILE A 136 14.69 3.80 -23.81
N ILE A 137 13.65 4.47 -23.28
CA ILE A 137 13.65 5.92 -23.10
C ILE A 137 14.85 6.35 -22.23
N GLU A 138 15.09 5.70 -21.11
CA GLU A 138 16.20 6.07 -20.23
C GLU A 138 17.57 5.68 -20.79
N LEU A 139 17.67 4.62 -21.58
CA LEU A 139 18.90 4.24 -22.28
C LEU A 139 19.31 5.32 -23.29
N THR A 140 18.35 5.87 -24.03
CA THR A 140 18.63 7.01 -24.93
C THR A 140 19.03 8.27 -24.15
N ALA A 141 18.37 8.54 -23.02
CA ALA A 141 18.71 9.66 -22.14
C ALA A 141 20.12 9.54 -21.55
N ALA A 142 20.49 8.33 -21.12
CA ALA A 142 21.82 8.02 -20.60
C ALA A 142 22.91 8.15 -21.66
N GLY A 143 22.66 7.67 -22.89
CA GLY A 143 23.57 7.87 -24.02
C GLY A 143 23.82 9.35 -24.31
N GLN A 144 22.76 10.17 -24.29
CA GLN A 144 22.88 11.63 -24.46
C GLN A 144 23.65 12.29 -23.30
N ALA A 145 23.44 11.86 -22.06
CA ALA A 145 24.16 12.37 -20.90
C ALA A 145 25.66 12.04 -20.96
N ARG A 146 26.02 10.81 -21.37
CA ARG A 146 27.43 10.40 -21.59
C ARG A 146 28.10 11.27 -22.65
N ALA A 147 27.44 11.50 -23.79
CA ALA A 147 27.97 12.34 -24.86
C ALA A 147 28.16 13.80 -24.40
N ALA A 148 27.22 14.33 -23.62
CA ALA A 148 27.31 15.68 -23.06
C ALA A 148 28.50 15.83 -22.09
N GLN A 149 28.68 14.87 -21.16
CA GLN A 149 29.81 14.90 -20.22
C GLN A 149 31.15 14.73 -20.94
N ALA A 150 31.23 13.86 -21.95
CA ALA A 150 32.44 13.68 -22.76
C ALA A 150 32.81 14.95 -23.52
N THR A 151 31.82 15.73 -23.97
CA THR A 151 32.04 17.03 -24.62
C THR A 151 32.55 18.07 -23.63
N GLN A 152 31.92 18.18 -22.44
CA GLN A 152 32.36 19.11 -21.39
C GLN A 152 33.81 18.87 -20.94
N LYS A 153 34.22 17.60 -20.77
CA LYS A 153 35.61 17.25 -20.45
C LYS A 153 36.61 17.68 -21.53
N LYS A 154 36.17 17.78 -22.80
CA LYS A 154 37.03 18.20 -23.92
C LYS A 154 37.12 19.71 -24.06
N THR A 155 36.07 20.45 -23.73
CA THR A 155 36.02 21.91 -23.93
C THR A 155 36.46 22.73 -22.72
N ASP A 156 36.77 22.10 -21.58
CA ASP A 156 37.13 22.76 -20.29
C ASP A 156 36.14 23.84 -19.82
N GLU A 157 34.94 23.86 -20.42
CA GLU A 157 33.88 24.78 -20.07
C GLU A 157 33.10 24.20 -18.88
N SER A 158 33.19 24.87 -17.73
CA SER A 158 32.39 24.60 -16.53
C SER A 158 30.89 24.91 -16.70
N LYS A 159 30.45 25.32 -17.90
CA LYS A 159 29.05 25.69 -18.15
C LYS A 159 28.20 24.43 -18.37
N PRO A 160 27.05 24.30 -17.69
CA PRO A 160 26.16 23.16 -17.87
C PRO A 160 25.60 23.16 -19.29
N VAL A 161 25.73 22.02 -20.01
CA VAL A 161 25.13 21.86 -21.34
C VAL A 161 23.61 22.12 -21.24
N LYS A 162 23.10 23.09 -22.00
CA LYS A 162 21.68 23.46 -22.01
C LYS A 162 20.82 22.40 -22.74
N LEU A 163 20.68 21.21 -22.15
CA LEU A 163 19.84 20.11 -22.66
C LEU A 163 18.37 20.19 -22.21
N ARG A 164 17.92 21.35 -21.70
CA ARG A 164 16.59 21.52 -21.07
C ARG A 164 15.43 21.07 -21.95
N VAL A 165 15.47 21.32 -23.26
CA VAL A 165 14.41 20.91 -24.19
C VAL A 165 14.34 19.39 -24.32
N ARG A 166 15.51 18.73 -24.43
CA ARG A 166 15.59 17.26 -24.49
C ARG A 166 15.11 16.61 -23.20
N TRP A 167 15.42 17.20 -22.03
CA TRP A 167 14.92 16.70 -20.74
C TRP A 167 13.41 16.82 -20.59
N LYS A 168 12.80 17.89 -21.11
CA LYS A 168 11.34 18.02 -21.15
C LYS A 168 10.71 16.95 -22.05
N LEU A 169 11.31 16.66 -23.21
CA LEU A 169 10.83 15.64 -24.12
C LEU A 169 10.93 14.23 -23.52
N ILE A 170 12.05 13.90 -22.85
CA ILE A 170 12.23 12.63 -22.13
C ILE A 170 11.21 12.51 -20.99
N ALA A 171 11.00 13.58 -20.22
CA ALA A 171 10.00 13.58 -19.15
C ALA A 171 8.58 13.38 -19.70
N PHE A 172 8.26 14.01 -20.83
CA PHE A 172 6.98 13.82 -21.52
C PHE A 172 6.81 12.38 -22.01
N ALA A 173 7.85 11.79 -22.63
CA ALA A 173 7.82 10.40 -23.10
C ALA A 173 7.58 9.41 -21.95
N HIS A 174 8.26 9.59 -20.80
CA HIS A 174 8.03 8.78 -19.60
C HIS A 174 6.61 8.95 -19.05
N ALA A 175 6.12 10.19 -18.98
CA ALA A 175 4.77 10.48 -18.50
C ALA A 175 3.70 9.88 -19.42
N LEU A 176 3.88 9.98 -20.73
CA LEU A 176 2.99 9.38 -21.72
C LEU A 176 2.98 7.86 -21.59
N ASN A 177 4.15 7.21 -21.55
CA ASN A 177 4.25 5.76 -21.40
C ASN A 177 3.59 5.25 -20.10
N ALA A 178 3.84 5.92 -18.97
CA ALA A 178 3.19 5.58 -17.71
C ALA A 178 1.67 5.77 -17.80
N THR A 179 1.21 6.92 -18.32
CA THR A 179 -0.23 7.20 -18.45
C THR A 179 -0.92 6.18 -19.35
N LEU A 180 -0.30 5.79 -20.47
CA LEU A 180 -0.82 4.75 -21.36
C LEU A 180 -0.92 3.38 -20.67
N CYS A 181 0.09 2.99 -19.87
CA CYS A 181 0.06 1.74 -19.10
C CYS A 181 -1.19 1.65 -18.21
N LEU A 182 -1.50 2.76 -17.52
CA LEU A 182 -2.66 2.80 -16.63
C LEU A 182 -3.95 2.92 -17.44
N SER A 183 -4.08 3.89 -18.35
CA SER A 183 -5.33 4.18 -19.05
C SER A 183 -5.80 3.03 -19.94
N VAL A 184 -4.89 2.36 -20.66
CA VAL A 184 -5.23 1.21 -21.52
C VAL A 184 -5.72 0.04 -20.68
N THR A 185 -5.06 -0.24 -19.55
CA THR A 185 -5.50 -1.32 -18.66
C THR A 185 -6.84 -0.99 -18.00
N SER A 186 -6.98 0.22 -17.46
CA SER A 186 -8.23 0.68 -16.84
C SER A 186 -9.41 0.65 -17.82
N ALA A 187 -9.16 1.02 -19.09
CA ALA A 187 -10.14 0.92 -20.18
C ALA A 187 -10.57 -0.55 -20.42
N ALA A 188 -9.59 -1.45 -20.58
CA ALA A 188 -9.85 -2.86 -20.79
C ALA A 188 -10.62 -3.49 -19.60
N VAL A 189 -10.25 -3.13 -18.36
CA VAL A 189 -10.93 -3.59 -17.15
C VAL A 189 -12.38 -3.11 -17.12
N TYR A 190 -12.64 -1.84 -17.40
CA TYR A 190 -13.98 -1.28 -17.30
C TYR A 190 -14.92 -1.80 -18.41
N TRP A 191 -14.47 -1.82 -19.66
CA TRP A 191 -15.32 -2.17 -20.81
C TRP A 191 -15.33 -3.65 -21.14
N ASN A 192 -14.22 -4.37 -20.97
CA ASN A 192 -14.06 -5.71 -21.55
C ASN A 192 -13.94 -6.84 -20.53
N ILE A 193 -13.60 -6.57 -19.26
CA ILE A 193 -13.53 -7.59 -18.20
C ILE A 193 -14.78 -7.50 -17.34
N ASP A 194 -15.61 -8.53 -17.30
CA ASP A 194 -16.81 -8.54 -16.45
C ASP A 194 -16.54 -9.08 -15.05
N HIS A 195 -15.62 -10.04 -14.91
CA HIS A 195 -15.32 -10.65 -13.62
C HIS A 195 -14.57 -9.68 -12.66
N PRO A 196 -15.18 -9.28 -11.51
CA PRO A 196 -14.59 -8.25 -10.64
C PRO A 196 -13.22 -8.62 -10.10
N LEU A 197 -13.00 -9.89 -9.72
CA LEU A 197 -11.70 -10.33 -9.20
C LEU A 197 -10.57 -10.19 -10.24
N ILE A 198 -10.80 -10.60 -11.48
CA ILE A 198 -9.80 -10.49 -12.56
C ILE A 198 -9.54 -9.01 -12.83
N GLY A 199 -10.61 -8.20 -12.91
CA GLY A 199 -10.51 -6.75 -13.07
C GLY A 199 -9.65 -6.12 -11.97
N THR A 200 -9.91 -6.44 -10.70
CA THR A 200 -9.14 -5.91 -9.56
C THR A 200 -7.68 -6.34 -9.59
N LEU A 201 -7.38 -7.60 -9.97
CA LEU A 201 -6.00 -8.07 -10.09
C LEU A 201 -5.23 -7.35 -11.21
N CYS A 202 -5.89 -7.15 -12.37
CA CYS A 202 -5.30 -6.42 -13.50
C CYS A 202 -5.06 -4.95 -13.15
N GLU A 203 -6.06 -4.28 -12.56
CA GLU A 203 -5.97 -2.89 -12.16
C GLU A 203 -4.91 -2.68 -11.07
N LEU A 204 -4.84 -3.57 -10.08
CA LEU A 204 -3.80 -3.54 -9.05
C LEU A 204 -2.39 -3.66 -9.68
N HIS A 205 -2.22 -4.58 -10.63
CA HIS A 205 -0.95 -4.74 -11.34
C HIS A 205 -0.58 -3.50 -12.14
N ALA A 206 -1.55 -2.90 -12.86
CA ALA A 206 -1.36 -1.67 -13.62
C ALA A 206 -0.97 -0.49 -12.72
N VAL A 207 -1.65 -0.30 -11.58
CA VAL A 207 -1.31 0.76 -10.61
C VAL A 207 0.10 0.54 -10.04
N ILE A 208 0.46 -0.69 -9.68
CA ILE A 208 1.81 -0.99 -9.16
C ILE A 208 2.88 -0.65 -10.20
N VAL A 209 2.72 -1.12 -11.44
CA VAL A 209 3.69 -0.87 -12.52
C VAL A 209 3.72 0.60 -12.90
N TRP A 210 2.58 1.28 -12.92
CA TRP A 210 2.49 2.72 -13.13
C TRP A 210 3.29 3.53 -12.10
N LEU A 211 3.12 3.24 -10.81
CA LEU A 211 3.89 3.88 -9.74
C LEU A 211 5.39 3.58 -9.89
N LYS A 212 5.75 2.33 -10.24
CA LYS A 212 7.15 1.96 -10.50
C LYS A 212 7.74 2.71 -11.70
N LEU A 213 7.01 2.87 -12.80
CA LEU A 213 7.42 3.63 -13.98
C LEU A 213 7.73 5.09 -13.62
N LEU A 214 6.83 5.73 -12.85
CA LEU A 214 7.03 7.09 -12.37
C LEU A 214 8.27 7.19 -11.47
N SER A 215 8.43 6.25 -10.53
CA SER A 215 9.59 6.23 -9.64
C SER A 215 10.90 6.05 -10.40
N TYR A 216 10.94 5.13 -11.38
CA TYR A 216 12.08 4.89 -12.25
C TYR A 216 12.46 6.14 -13.03
N ALA A 217 11.49 6.82 -13.65
CA ALA A 217 11.71 8.05 -14.40
C ALA A 217 12.22 9.20 -13.50
N PHE A 218 11.61 9.41 -12.33
CA PHE A 218 12.00 10.49 -11.42
C PHE A 218 13.38 10.29 -10.80
N THR A 219 13.68 9.08 -10.34
CA THR A 219 14.98 8.78 -9.73
C THR A 219 16.09 8.86 -10.78
N ASN A 220 15.92 8.30 -11.98
CA ASN A 220 16.96 8.39 -13.02
C ASN A 220 17.15 9.82 -13.55
N ARG A 221 16.10 10.64 -13.61
CA ARG A 221 16.26 12.07 -13.92
C ARG A 221 17.18 12.77 -12.93
N ASP A 222 16.93 12.59 -11.63
CA ASP A 222 17.72 13.28 -10.61
C ASP A 222 19.15 12.69 -10.48
N LEU A 223 19.34 11.39 -10.75
CA LEU A 223 20.67 10.78 -10.86
C LEU A 223 21.45 11.32 -12.07
N ARG A 224 20.77 11.51 -13.21
CA ARG A 224 21.36 12.10 -14.42
C ARG A 224 21.77 13.56 -14.20
N ASP A 225 20.92 14.34 -13.54
CA ASP A 225 21.25 15.72 -13.15
C ASP A 225 22.47 15.74 -12.22
N SER A 226 22.53 14.84 -11.23
CA SER A 226 23.72 14.69 -10.38
C SER A 226 24.98 14.26 -11.14
N TYR A 227 24.86 13.42 -12.16
CA TYR A 227 25.98 12.98 -13.00
C TYR A 227 26.56 14.10 -13.88
N LEU A 228 25.70 15.00 -14.38
CA LEU A 228 26.11 16.13 -15.22
C LEU A 228 26.68 17.30 -14.39
N GLU A 229 26.14 17.52 -13.20
CA GLU A 229 26.55 18.62 -12.31
C GLU A 229 27.54 18.16 -11.21
N SER A 230 27.97 16.89 -11.22
CA SER A 230 28.88 16.27 -10.25
C SER A 230 28.42 16.43 -8.78
N HIS A 231 27.11 16.35 -8.54
CA HIS A 231 26.56 16.40 -7.17
C HIS A 231 26.82 15.09 -6.43
N PRO A 232 27.05 15.15 -5.10
CA PRO A 232 27.22 13.94 -4.30
C PRO A 232 25.96 13.08 -4.33
N VAL A 233 26.17 11.78 -4.51
CA VAL A 233 25.14 10.73 -4.42
C VAL A 233 25.42 9.85 -3.20
N PRO A 234 24.40 9.17 -2.64
CA PRO A 234 24.61 8.28 -1.51
C PRO A 234 25.66 7.18 -1.79
N GLU A 235 26.47 6.87 -0.79
CA GLU A 235 27.57 5.89 -0.88
C GLU A 235 27.12 4.50 -1.34
N ILE A 236 25.89 4.09 -0.99
CA ILE A 236 25.34 2.80 -1.42
C ILE A 236 25.28 2.66 -2.95
N TYR A 237 25.18 3.77 -3.69
CA TYR A 237 25.16 3.76 -5.15
C TYR A 237 26.55 3.66 -5.78
N ALA A 238 27.64 3.74 -5.00
CA ALA A 238 29.01 3.60 -5.53
C ALA A 238 29.24 2.25 -6.21
N SER A 239 28.52 1.20 -5.79
CA SER A 239 28.58 -0.13 -6.41
C SER A 239 27.89 -0.23 -7.78
N CYS A 240 26.99 0.71 -8.11
CA CYS A 240 26.30 0.76 -9.39
C CYS A 240 25.92 2.22 -9.70
N PRO A 241 26.88 3.06 -10.13
CA PRO A 241 26.65 4.47 -10.38
C PRO A 241 25.83 4.69 -11.65
N TYR A 242 25.19 5.85 -11.77
CA TYR A 242 24.66 6.28 -13.06
C TYR A 242 25.83 6.63 -13.99
N PRO A 243 25.82 6.21 -15.27
CA PRO A 243 24.75 5.55 -16.04
C PRO A 243 24.85 4.02 -16.15
N GLU A 244 25.64 3.34 -15.31
CA GLU A 244 25.81 1.87 -15.34
C GLU A 244 24.60 1.13 -14.77
N ASN A 245 23.77 1.81 -13.98
CA ASN A 245 22.52 1.26 -13.45
C ASN A 245 21.45 0.99 -14.53
N ILE A 246 21.59 1.57 -15.73
CA ILE A 246 20.63 1.41 -16.83
C ILE A 246 20.88 0.07 -17.54
N THR A 247 20.50 -1.00 -16.87
CA THR A 247 20.55 -2.38 -17.40
C THR A 247 19.20 -3.07 -17.26
N LEU A 248 18.92 -4.03 -18.14
CA LEU A 248 17.71 -4.85 -18.04
C LEU A 248 17.65 -5.61 -16.72
N GLY A 249 18.78 -6.12 -16.22
CA GLY A 249 18.84 -6.81 -14.92
C GLY A 249 18.44 -5.94 -13.74
N ASN A 250 18.85 -4.66 -13.73
CA ASN A 250 18.46 -3.73 -12.67
C ASN A 250 16.96 -3.38 -12.73
N LEU A 251 16.42 -3.19 -13.95
CA LEU A 251 15.00 -2.93 -14.15
C LEU A 251 14.13 -4.13 -13.75
N THR A 252 14.48 -5.34 -14.21
CA THR A 252 13.71 -6.55 -13.88
C THR A 252 13.78 -6.86 -12.38
N TYR A 253 14.93 -6.63 -11.75
CA TYR A 253 15.03 -6.70 -10.29
C TYR A 253 14.07 -5.72 -9.60
N PHE A 254 14.04 -4.46 -10.04
CA PHE A 254 13.13 -3.45 -9.47
C PHE A 254 11.66 -3.79 -9.71
N TRP A 255 11.32 -4.35 -10.87
CA TRP A 255 9.95 -4.77 -11.18
C TRP A 255 9.41 -5.77 -10.13
N TRP A 256 10.21 -6.77 -9.76
CA TRP A 256 9.82 -7.78 -8.77
C TRP A 256 10.10 -7.38 -7.32
N ALA A 257 10.98 -6.42 -7.07
CA ALA A 257 11.28 -5.97 -5.71
C ALA A 257 9.99 -5.47 -4.99
N PRO A 258 9.76 -5.86 -3.72
CA PRO A 258 8.57 -5.48 -2.95
C PRO A 258 8.62 -4.02 -2.44
N THR A 259 8.98 -3.09 -3.32
CA THR A 259 9.01 -1.64 -3.10
C THR A 259 8.51 -0.92 -4.35
N LEU A 260 7.96 0.27 -4.16
CA LEU A 260 7.51 1.16 -5.23
C LEU A 260 8.55 2.25 -5.56
N VAL A 261 9.65 2.31 -4.80
CA VAL A 261 10.68 3.34 -4.94
C VAL A 261 11.91 2.76 -5.63
N TYR A 262 12.21 3.26 -6.84
CA TYR A 262 13.39 2.88 -7.59
C TYR A 262 14.67 3.40 -6.94
N GLN A 263 15.67 2.52 -6.84
CA GLN A 263 17.05 2.83 -6.49
C GLN A 263 17.98 1.95 -7.34
N PRO A 264 19.17 2.45 -7.72
CA PRO A 264 20.18 1.63 -8.39
C PRO A 264 20.61 0.41 -7.57
N VAL A 265 20.71 0.60 -6.25
CA VAL A 265 21.20 -0.42 -5.31
C VAL A 265 20.25 -0.56 -4.13
N TYR A 266 20.02 -1.80 -3.73
CA TYR A 266 19.19 -2.17 -2.58
C TYR A 266 19.99 -3.06 -1.63
N PRO A 267 19.71 -3.01 -0.31
CA PRO A 267 20.28 -3.97 0.64
C PRO A 267 19.83 -5.40 0.29
N ARG A 268 20.78 -6.34 0.26
CA ARG A 268 20.56 -7.74 -0.14
C ARG A 268 20.70 -8.68 1.06
N SER A 269 19.88 -9.73 1.13
CA SER A 269 20.06 -10.83 2.09
C SER A 269 21.19 -11.76 1.65
N ALA A 270 22.00 -12.23 2.59
CA ALA A 270 23.19 -13.05 2.32
C ALA A 270 22.90 -14.44 1.75
N ASN A 271 21.80 -15.07 2.16
CA ASN A 271 21.38 -16.41 1.71
C ASN A 271 19.86 -16.47 1.54
N PHE A 272 19.39 -17.40 0.71
CA PHE A 272 17.98 -17.74 0.56
C PHE A 272 17.57 -18.78 1.61
N ARG A 273 16.54 -18.48 2.39
CA ARG A 273 16.05 -19.33 3.50
C ARG A 273 14.79 -20.07 3.10
N MET A 274 14.95 -21.29 2.59
CA MET A 274 13.85 -22.11 2.07
C MET A 274 12.73 -22.35 3.11
N GLY A 275 13.08 -22.67 4.36
CA GLY A 275 12.08 -22.88 5.42
C GLY A 275 11.26 -21.63 5.73
N PHE A 276 11.89 -20.45 5.72
CA PHE A 276 11.19 -19.17 5.87
C PHE A 276 10.24 -18.93 4.70
N PHE A 277 10.70 -19.14 3.47
CA PHE A 277 9.88 -19.00 2.26
C PHE A 277 8.67 -19.93 2.28
N LEU A 278 8.86 -21.23 2.53
CA LEU A 278 7.77 -22.21 2.55
C LEU A 278 6.74 -21.90 3.64
N LYS A 279 7.17 -21.48 4.83
CA LYS A 279 6.27 -21.02 5.90
C LYS A 279 5.42 -19.84 5.42
N ARG A 280 6.04 -18.78 4.90
CA ARG A 280 5.32 -17.60 4.42
C ARG A 280 4.37 -17.93 3.27
N PHE A 281 4.81 -18.76 2.32
CA PHE A 281 3.99 -19.17 1.19
C PHE A 281 2.77 -19.99 1.64
N GLY A 282 2.95 -20.93 2.58
CA GLY A 282 1.85 -21.69 3.18
C GLY A 282 0.83 -20.80 3.92
N GLU A 283 1.31 -19.78 4.65
CA GLU A 283 0.43 -18.79 5.30
C GLU A 283 -0.40 -18.00 4.30
N VAL A 284 0.18 -17.58 3.15
CA VAL A 284 -0.57 -16.89 2.08
C VAL A 284 -1.71 -17.77 1.58
N ILE A 285 -1.45 -19.05 1.31
CA ILE A 285 -2.46 -19.99 0.82
C ILE A 285 -3.55 -20.17 1.88
N GLY A 286 -3.17 -20.50 3.11
CA GLY A 286 -4.10 -20.75 4.21
C GLY A 286 -5.00 -19.54 4.51
N LEU A 287 -4.43 -18.34 4.55
CA LEU A 287 -5.20 -17.11 4.77
C LEU A 287 -6.07 -16.74 3.57
N SER A 288 -5.65 -17.03 2.33
CA SER A 288 -6.47 -16.81 1.14
C SER A 288 -7.72 -17.71 1.14
N VAL A 289 -7.55 -19.00 1.49
CA VAL A 289 -8.67 -19.93 1.66
C VAL A 289 -9.59 -19.48 2.79
N ALA A 290 -9.03 -19.03 3.92
CA ALA A 290 -9.81 -18.49 5.02
C ALA A 290 -10.61 -17.25 4.60
N ILE A 291 -10.01 -16.28 3.92
CA ILE A 291 -10.69 -15.08 3.39
C ILE A 291 -11.84 -15.47 2.45
N TRP A 292 -11.59 -16.41 1.54
CA TRP A 292 -12.62 -16.89 0.62
C TRP A 292 -13.79 -17.53 1.38
N PHE A 293 -13.50 -18.42 2.32
CA PHE A 293 -14.52 -19.05 3.17
C PHE A 293 -15.32 -18.01 3.96
N LEU A 294 -14.65 -17.06 4.63
CA LEU A 294 -15.31 -16.01 5.40
C LEU A 294 -16.20 -15.12 4.54
N THR A 295 -15.75 -14.83 3.31
CA THR A 295 -16.50 -14.02 2.37
C THR A 295 -17.77 -14.76 1.92
N GLN A 296 -17.65 -16.01 1.48
CA GLN A 296 -18.78 -16.79 0.98
C GLN A 296 -19.80 -17.16 2.07
N GLN A 297 -19.33 -17.51 3.27
CA GLN A 297 -20.20 -18.00 4.34
C GLN A 297 -20.81 -16.91 5.22
N TYR A 298 -20.21 -15.72 5.31
CA TYR A 298 -20.71 -14.62 6.15
C TYR A 298 -20.94 -13.34 5.39
N ALA A 299 -19.92 -12.84 4.68
CA ALA A 299 -20.02 -11.52 4.05
C ALA A 299 -21.13 -11.50 3.01
N VAL A 300 -21.15 -12.46 2.08
CA VAL A 300 -22.14 -12.53 1.00
C VAL A 300 -23.58 -12.68 1.54
N PRO A 301 -23.91 -13.63 2.44
CA PRO A 301 -25.25 -13.72 3.01
C PRO A 301 -25.67 -12.46 3.78
N THR A 302 -24.76 -11.85 4.54
CA THR A 302 -25.03 -10.62 5.29
C THR A 302 -25.32 -9.46 4.33
N LEU A 303 -24.53 -9.32 3.27
CA LEU A 303 -24.70 -8.30 2.25
C LEU A 303 -26.03 -8.49 1.49
N ARG A 304 -26.35 -9.70 1.04
CA ARG A 304 -27.63 -10.02 0.38
C ARG A 304 -28.84 -9.66 1.24
N ASN A 305 -28.83 -10.04 2.51
CA ASN A 305 -29.89 -9.67 3.46
C ASN A 305 -29.97 -8.15 3.70
N SER A 306 -28.87 -7.44 3.51
CA SER A 306 -28.81 -5.99 3.68
C SER A 306 -29.36 -5.25 2.45
N LEU A 307 -29.29 -5.83 1.24
CA LEU A 307 -29.86 -5.23 0.02
C LEU A 307 -31.35 -4.88 0.21
N ILE A 308 -32.12 -5.82 0.79
CA ILE A 308 -33.56 -5.66 1.06
C ILE A 308 -33.83 -4.51 2.05
N ALA A 309 -32.93 -4.29 3.02
CA ALA A 309 -33.08 -3.24 4.02
C ALA A 309 -32.71 -1.85 3.45
N MET A 310 -31.77 -1.78 2.51
CA MET A 310 -31.37 -0.51 1.89
C MET A 310 -32.41 0.02 0.90
N ASP A 311 -33.14 -0.86 0.22
CA ASP A 311 -34.25 -0.48 -0.66
C ASP A 311 -35.34 0.33 0.08
N ARG A 312 -35.58 0.02 1.35
CA ARG A 312 -36.57 0.71 2.20
C ARG A 312 -36.04 1.96 2.93
N VAL A 313 -34.78 2.35 2.69
CA VAL A 313 -34.09 3.53 3.28
C VAL A 313 -34.30 3.67 4.80
N ASN A 314 -34.34 2.57 5.53
CA ASN A 314 -34.49 2.63 6.98
C ASN A 314 -33.12 2.74 7.65
N LEU A 315 -32.74 3.96 8.04
CA LEU A 315 -31.42 4.27 8.61
C LEU A 315 -31.06 3.42 9.84
N ALA A 316 -32.03 3.12 10.71
CA ALA A 316 -31.78 2.29 11.89
C ALA A 316 -31.43 0.85 11.51
N HIS A 317 -32.14 0.29 10.53
CA HIS A 317 -31.82 -1.04 10.00
C HIS A 317 -30.51 -1.04 9.20
N ILE A 318 -30.22 0.00 8.41
CA ILE A 318 -28.93 0.11 7.70
C ILE A 318 -27.77 0.14 8.71
N PHE A 319 -27.91 0.90 9.79
CA PHE A 319 -26.91 0.95 10.86
C PHE A 319 -26.75 -0.41 11.56
N GLU A 320 -27.86 -1.09 11.89
CA GLU A 320 -27.83 -2.45 12.47
C GLU A 320 -27.09 -3.44 11.54
N ARG A 321 -27.34 -3.38 10.22
CA ARG A 321 -26.68 -4.23 9.23
C ARG A 321 -25.20 -3.89 9.07
N LEU A 322 -24.86 -2.61 9.08
CA LEU A 322 -23.48 -2.14 9.03
C LEU A 322 -22.69 -2.65 10.25
N MET A 323 -23.28 -2.61 11.44
CA MET A 323 -22.66 -3.14 12.67
C MET A 323 -22.40 -4.65 12.57
N LYS A 324 -23.34 -5.43 12.00
CA LYS A 324 -23.15 -6.88 11.75
C LYS A 324 -22.04 -7.15 10.73
N LEU A 325 -21.96 -6.34 9.66
CA LEU A 325 -20.94 -6.47 8.63
C LEU A 325 -19.54 -6.01 9.10
N SER A 326 -19.47 -5.02 9.98
CA SER A 326 -18.23 -4.44 10.50
C SER A 326 -17.28 -5.49 11.08
N THR A 327 -17.79 -6.39 11.94
CA THR A 327 -16.97 -7.41 12.59
C THR A 327 -16.32 -8.35 11.59
N ILE A 328 -17.11 -8.93 10.67
CA ILE A 328 -16.58 -9.85 9.66
C ILE A 328 -15.68 -9.15 8.66
N SER A 329 -16.03 -7.92 8.25
CA SER A 329 -15.20 -7.09 7.37
C SER A 329 -13.83 -6.82 7.99
N THR A 330 -13.79 -6.56 9.29
CA THR A 330 -12.54 -6.30 10.04
C THR A 330 -11.66 -7.55 10.06
N VAL A 331 -12.24 -8.74 10.32
CA VAL A 331 -11.50 -10.00 10.29
C VAL A 331 -10.94 -10.30 8.91
N ILE A 332 -11.77 -10.19 7.86
CA ILE A 332 -11.34 -10.41 6.47
C ILE A 332 -10.20 -9.46 6.11
N TRP A 333 -10.31 -8.20 6.48
CA TRP A 333 -9.29 -7.20 6.19
C TRP A 333 -7.98 -7.46 6.94
N LEU A 334 -8.03 -7.86 8.21
CA LEU A 334 -6.83 -8.24 8.99
C LEU A 334 -6.17 -9.51 8.43
N CYS A 335 -6.96 -10.50 8.00
CA CYS A 335 -6.45 -11.66 7.29
C CYS A 335 -5.77 -11.24 5.98
N GLY A 336 -6.40 -10.35 5.21
CA GLY A 336 -5.85 -9.80 3.96
C GLY A 336 -4.55 -9.02 4.18
N PHE A 337 -4.49 -8.23 5.25
CA PHE A 337 -3.26 -7.55 5.67
C PHE A 337 -2.11 -8.54 5.87
N PHE A 338 -2.35 -9.57 6.69
CA PHE A 338 -1.33 -10.53 7.05
C PHE A 338 -0.92 -11.34 5.82
N ALA A 339 -1.89 -11.80 5.01
CA ALA A 339 -1.63 -12.54 3.78
C ALA A 339 -0.76 -11.74 2.81
N ILE A 340 -1.05 -10.46 2.59
CA ILE A 340 -0.32 -9.63 1.62
C ILE A 340 0.98 -9.10 2.21
N PHE A 341 0.93 -8.31 3.29
CA PHE A 341 2.08 -7.55 3.78
C PHE A 341 3.02 -8.38 4.64
N GLN A 342 2.49 -9.27 5.48
CA GLN A 342 3.31 -10.10 6.35
C GLN A 342 3.83 -11.35 5.63
N SER A 343 2.97 -12.10 4.96
CA SER A 343 3.39 -13.36 4.34
C SER A 343 3.82 -13.18 2.89
N GLY A 344 2.99 -12.56 2.05
CA GLY A 344 3.23 -12.39 0.61
C GLY A 344 4.48 -11.56 0.28
N LEU A 345 4.56 -10.33 0.79
CA LEU A 345 5.71 -9.46 0.53
C LEU A 345 7.00 -10.00 1.14
N ASN A 346 6.96 -10.68 2.30
CA ASN A 346 8.15 -11.33 2.85
C ASN A 346 8.58 -12.56 2.04
N ALA A 347 7.65 -13.34 1.50
CA ALA A 347 7.96 -14.44 0.58
C ALA A 347 8.62 -13.90 -0.69
N LEU A 348 8.04 -12.86 -1.29
CA LEU A 348 8.61 -12.17 -2.45
C LEU A 348 9.97 -11.55 -2.13
N ALA A 349 10.14 -10.94 -0.94
CA ALA A 349 11.42 -10.41 -0.49
C ALA A 349 12.49 -11.50 -0.32
N GLU A 350 12.11 -12.70 0.13
CA GLU A 350 13.03 -13.83 0.25
C GLU A 350 13.47 -14.31 -1.13
N VAL A 351 12.54 -14.54 -2.07
CA VAL A 351 12.83 -14.90 -3.47
C VAL A 351 13.74 -13.87 -4.11
N MET A 352 13.40 -12.59 -3.94
CA MET A 352 14.17 -11.48 -4.46
C MET A 352 15.41 -11.19 -3.63
N ARG A 353 15.75 -11.89 -2.54
CA ARG A 353 16.84 -11.56 -1.60
C ARG A 353 16.88 -10.08 -1.18
N PHE A 354 15.70 -9.47 -1.04
CA PHE A 354 15.53 -8.09 -0.61
C PHE A 354 15.68 -7.98 0.91
N GLY A 355 16.64 -7.16 1.35
CA GLY A 355 17.03 -7.06 2.75
C GLY A 355 16.16 -6.11 3.59
N ASP A 356 15.46 -5.16 2.98
CA ASP A 356 14.63 -4.18 3.69
C ASP A 356 13.16 -4.61 3.73
N ARG A 357 12.79 -5.40 4.73
CA ARG A 357 11.46 -6.04 4.85
C ARG A 357 10.49 -5.27 5.76
N GLU A 358 10.78 -4.00 6.01
CA GLU A 358 9.93 -3.12 6.81
C GLU A 358 8.76 -2.59 5.96
N PHE A 359 7.89 -3.49 5.49
CA PHE A 359 6.72 -3.17 4.66
C PHE A 359 5.60 -2.47 5.45
N TYR A 360 5.60 -2.65 6.77
CA TYR A 360 4.67 -2.04 7.71
C TYR A 360 5.37 -1.89 9.08
N ALA A 361 4.83 -1.03 9.92
CA ALA A 361 5.22 -0.86 11.32
C ALA A 361 4.02 -1.19 12.23
N ASP A 362 4.09 -0.92 13.53
CA ASP A 362 3.07 -1.22 14.54
C ASP A 362 1.84 -0.30 14.46
N TRP A 363 1.23 -0.25 13.28
CA TRP A 363 0.12 0.63 12.93
C TRP A 363 -1.11 0.44 13.82
N TRP A 364 -1.29 -0.75 14.41
CA TRP A 364 -2.37 -1.05 15.33
C TRP A 364 -2.30 -0.23 16.63
N ASN A 365 -1.11 0.24 17.02
CA ASN A 365 -0.89 1.10 18.17
C ASN A 365 -1.04 2.60 17.84
N SER A 366 -1.45 2.96 16.62
CA SER A 366 -1.53 4.36 16.22
C SER A 366 -2.53 5.14 17.08
N ALA A 367 -2.07 6.27 17.63
CA ALA A 367 -2.90 7.21 18.40
C ALA A 367 -3.67 8.20 17.50
N SER A 368 -3.35 8.25 16.21
CA SER A 368 -4.03 9.10 15.22
C SER A 368 -4.14 8.38 13.87
N LEU A 369 -5.11 8.79 13.07
CA LEU A 369 -5.23 8.30 11.69
C LEU A 369 -4.01 8.68 10.84
N GLY A 370 -3.37 9.82 11.13
CA GLY A 370 -2.14 10.23 10.47
C GLY A 370 -0.95 9.32 10.80
N GLY A 371 -0.86 8.81 12.04
CA GLY A 371 0.08 7.76 12.43
C GLY A 371 -0.15 6.45 11.67
N TYR A 372 -1.41 6.04 11.57
CA TYR A 372 -1.82 4.82 10.87
C TYR A 372 -1.39 4.83 9.39
N TRP A 373 -1.70 5.90 8.64
CA TRP A 373 -1.36 5.96 7.21
C TRP A 373 0.15 5.97 6.91
N ARG A 374 0.98 6.34 7.89
CA ARG A 374 2.44 6.31 7.75
C ARG A 374 3.04 4.93 8.02
N THR A 375 2.32 4.07 8.75
CA THR A 375 2.85 2.82 9.32
C THR A 375 2.22 1.57 8.70
N TRP A 376 0.98 1.67 8.19
CA TRP A 376 0.23 0.56 7.60
C TRP A 376 0.87 -0.03 6.33
N ASN A 377 1.10 0.80 5.31
CA ASN A 377 1.65 0.40 4.02
C ASN A 377 2.84 1.30 3.68
N ARG A 378 4.02 0.89 4.15
CA ARG A 378 5.23 1.69 4.00
C ARG A 378 5.70 1.83 2.55
N PRO A 379 5.60 0.83 1.66
CA PRO A 379 5.94 1.00 0.25
C PRO A 379 5.16 2.15 -0.42
N VAL A 380 3.84 2.22 -0.22
CA VAL A 380 3.01 3.31 -0.77
C VAL A 380 3.32 4.63 -0.06
N TYR A 381 3.41 4.63 1.27
CA TYR A 381 3.75 5.84 2.02
C TYR A 381 5.11 6.43 1.59
N GLN A 382 6.14 5.59 1.42
CA GLN A 382 7.46 6.02 0.95
C GLN A 382 7.40 6.59 -0.46
N PHE A 383 6.63 5.98 -1.37
CA PHE A 383 6.39 6.53 -2.70
C PHE A 383 5.74 7.92 -2.62
N MET A 384 4.62 8.04 -1.91
CA MET A 384 3.87 9.30 -1.77
C MET A 384 4.74 10.39 -1.12
N LYS A 385 5.50 10.02 -0.08
CA LYS A 385 6.43 10.93 0.60
C LYS A 385 7.53 11.42 -0.32
N ARG A 386 8.15 10.50 -1.08
CA ARG A 386 9.32 10.79 -1.94
C ARG A 386 8.93 11.54 -3.21
N HIS A 387 7.86 11.14 -3.88
CA HIS A 387 7.55 11.62 -5.23
C HIS A 387 6.47 12.71 -5.27
N ILE A 388 5.67 12.88 -4.22
CA ILE A 388 4.59 13.87 -4.17
C ILE A 388 4.85 14.88 -3.04
N TYR A 389 4.87 14.42 -1.80
CA TYR A 389 4.93 15.30 -0.63
C TYR A 389 6.23 16.13 -0.57
N ALA A 390 7.39 15.47 -0.59
CA ALA A 390 8.68 16.17 -0.44
C ALA A 390 8.99 17.12 -1.61
N PRO A 391 8.69 16.78 -2.88
CA PRO A 391 8.80 17.73 -3.99
C PRO A 391 7.86 18.93 -3.89
N LEU A 392 6.64 18.78 -3.33
CA LEU A 392 5.73 19.91 -3.09
C LEU A 392 6.26 20.81 -1.97
N ARG A 393 6.72 20.21 -0.86
CA ARG A 393 7.36 20.93 0.25
C ARG A 393 8.61 21.68 -0.20
N GLY A 394 9.44 21.05 -1.04
CA GLY A 394 10.63 21.67 -1.63
C GLY A 394 10.34 22.80 -2.62
N ARG A 395 9.10 22.91 -3.14
CA ARG A 395 8.60 24.05 -3.93
C ARG A 395 7.94 25.14 -3.08
N GLY A 396 7.96 25.01 -1.75
CA GLY A 396 7.41 26.01 -0.83
C GLY A 396 5.96 25.79 -0.38
N TRP A 397 5.32 24.67 -0.76
CA TRP A 397 3.96 24.37 -0.31
C TRP A 397 3.90 24.18 1.21
N ARG A 398 2.88 24.71 1.88
CA ARG A 398 2.61 24.46 3.31
C ARG A 398 2.20 22.99 3.56
N HIS A 399 2.31 22.51 4.81
CA HIS A 399 2.02 21.11 5.15
C HIS A 399 0.58 20.71 4.78
N GLY A 400 -0.42 21.52 5.13
CA GLY A 400 -1.84 21.22 4.87
C GLY A 400 -2.14 20.95 3.39
N PRO A 401 -1.87 21.90 2.48
CA PRO A 401 -2.06 21.69 1.04
C PRO A 401 -1.25 20.53 0.46
N ALA A 402 0.01 20.36 0.88
CA ALA A 402 0.84 19.23 0.42
C ALA A 402 0.27 17.88 0.87
N SER A 403 -0.26 17.79 2.10
CA SER A 403 -0.93 16.59 2.60
C SER A 403 -2.24 16.34 1.87
N THR A 404 -3.03 17.39 1.62
CA THR A 404 -4.30 17.30 0.89
C THR A 404 -4.08 16.76 -0.53
N MET A 405 -3.03 17.21 -1.22
CA MET A 405 -2.67 16.70 -2.55
C MET A 405 -2.30 15.20 -2.52
N VAL A 406 -1.58 14.74 -1.49
CA VAL A 406 -1.26 13.30 -1.33
C VAL A 406 -2.54 12.49 -1.13
N PHE A 407 -3.45 12.95 -0.27
CA PHE A 407 -4.72 12.26 -0.05
C PHE A 407 -5.62 12.30 -1.28
N LEU A 408 -5.66 13.40 -2.02
CA LEU A 408 -6.40 13.51 -3.29
C LEU A 408 -5.87 12.52 -4.33
N PHE A 409 -4.55 12.47 -4.51
CA PHE A 409 -3.92 11.51 -5.42
C PHE A 409 -4.22 10.06 -5.01
N SER A 410 -4.15 9.77 -3.71
CA SER A 410 -4.52 8.45 -3.17
C SER A 410 -6.01 8.13 -3.38
N ALA A 411 -6.90 9.10 -3.17
CA ALA A 411 -8.35 8.94 -3.31
C ALA A 411 -8.75 8.55 -4.75
N VAL A 412 -8.12 9.16 -5.75
CA VAL A 412 -8.34 8.80 -7.17
C VAL A 412 -7.95 7.34 -7.41
N LEU A 413 -6.77 6.91 -6.94
CA LEU A 413 -6.33 5.53 -7.13
C LEU A 413 -7.23 4.51 -6.42
N HIS A 414 -7.75 4.83 -5.24
CA HIS A 414 -8.68 3.94 -4.53
C HIS A 414 -10.03 3.82 -5.25
N GLU A 415 -10.56 4.94 -5.78
CA GLU A 415 -11.78 4.92 -6.60
C GLU A 415 -11.57 4.13 -7.89
N MET A 416 -10.42 4.26 -8.55
CA MET A 416 -10.10 3.45 -9.72
C MET A 416 -10.05 1.96 -9.38
N LEU A 417 -9.36 1.60 -8.29
CA LEU A 417 -9.14 0.21 -7.90
C LEU A 417 -10.43 -0.52 -7.50
N VAL A 418 -11.42 0.19 -6.95
CA VAL A 418 -12.71 -0.41 -6.54
C VAL A 418 -13.79 -0.17 -7.60
N GLY A 419 -13.88 1.04 -8.14
CA GLY A 419 -14.94 1.46 -9.05
C GLY A 419 -14.81 0.89 -10.46
N LEU A 420 -13.58 0.73 -11.00
CA LEU A 420 -13.41 0.18 -12.35
C LEU A 420 -13.76 -1.31 -12.43
N PRO A 421 -13.23 -2.20 -11.55
CA PRO A 421 -13.56 -3.63 -11.62
C PRO A 421 -15.02 -3.94 -11.29
N THR A 422 -15.65 -3.11 -10.45
CA THR A 422 -17.08 -3.24 -10.14
C THR A 422 -17.97 -2.53 -11.16
N LYS A 423 -17.38 -1.79 -12.11
CA LYS A 423 -18.05 -0.96 -13.13
C LYS A 423 -18.98 0.10 -12.55
N ASN A 424 -18.72 0.52 -11.32
CA ASN A 424 -19.54 1.46 -10.55
C ASN A 424 -18.64 2.56 -9.97
N ILE A 425 -18.49 3.67 -10.69
CA ILE A 425 -17.75 4.84 -10.20
C ILE A 425 -18.73 5.74 -9.44
N ILE A 426 -18.98 5.38 -8.18
CA ILE A 426 -19.94 6.08 -7.30
C ILE A 426 -19.27 7.15 -6.43
N GLY A 427 -17.93 7.20 -6.37
CA GLY A 427 -17.19 8.21 -5.61
C GLY A 427 -17.13 7.95 -4.10
N VAL A 428 -17.62 6.81 -3.61
CA VAL A 428 -17.64 6.49 -2.17
C VAL A 428 -16.23 6.22 -1.65
N ALA A 429 -15.38 5.51 -2.40
CA ALA A 429 -13.99 5.30 -2.01
C ALA A 429 -13.20 6.61 -2.05
N PHE A 430 -13.42 7.42 -3.09
CA PHE A 430 -12.84 8.77 -3.21
C PHE A 430 -13.21 9.65 -2.00
N ALA A 431 -14.51 9.77 -1.71
CA ALA A 431 -15.00 10.58 -0.61
C ALA A 431 -14.52 10.03 0.74
N GLY A 432 -14.57 8.71 0.93
CA GLY A 432 -14.08 8.04 2.14
C GLY A 432 -12.61 8.35 2.43
N MET A 433 -11.75 8.41 1.40
CA MET A 433 -10.35 8.81 1.55
C MET A 433 -10.19 10.30 1.91
N LEU A 434 -10.99 11.19 1.33
CA LEU A 434 -10.93 12.63 1.65
C LEU A 434 -11.52 12.96 3.02
N PHE A 435 -12.60 12.30 3.44
CA PHE A 435 -13.21 12.49 4.76
C PHE A 435 -12.30 12.10 5.93
N GLN A 436 -11.23 11.35 5.66
CA GLN A 436 -10.22 11.08 6.66
C GLN A 436 -9.35 12.30 6.99
N LEU A 437 -9.22 13.31 6.09
CA LEU A 437 -8.45 14.53 6.38
C LEU A 437 -9.02 15.33 7.56
N PRO A 438 -10.33 15.64 7.62
CA PRO A 438 -10.95 16.20 8.82
C PRO A 438 -10.71 15.36 10.07
N LEU A 439 -10.86 14.04 9.97
CA LEU A 439 -10.66 13.14 11.11
C LEU A 439 -9.20 13.11 11.59
N ILE A 440 -8.23 13.24 10.68
CA ILE A 440 -6.82 13.43 11.01
C ILE A 440 -6.63 14.76 11.73
N ALA A 441 -7.26 15.85 11.27
CA ALA A 441 -7.18 17.15 11.95
C ALA A 441 -7.73 17.11 13.38
N VAL A 442 -8.82 16.36 13.61
CA VAL A 442 -9.42 16.15 14.94
C VAL A 442 -8.55 15.26 15.85
N THR A 443 -7.87 14.26 15.29
CA THR A 443 -7.04 13.32 16.06
C THR A 443 -5.58 13.79 16.25
N LEU A 444 -5.13 14.78 15.49
CA LEU A 444 -3.79 15.37 15.57
C LEU A 444 -3.44 15.97 16.95
N PRO A 445 -4.35 16.72 17.63
CA PRO A 445 -4.11 17.18 19.00
C PRO A 445 -3.89 16.02 19.99
N LEU A 446 -4.64 14.92 19.83
CA LEU A 446 -4.50 13.73 20.67
C LEU A 446 -3.14 13.04 20.50
N GLU A 447 -2.57 13.07 19.29
CA GLU A 447 -1.20 12.59 19.05
C GLU A 447 -0.15 13.47 19.74
N LYS A 448 -0.38 14.79 19.83
CA LYS A 448 0.56 15.74 20.43
C LYS A 448 0.50 15.79 21.95
N MET A 449 -0.62 15.36 22.53
CA MET A 449 -0.77 15.24 23.98
C MET A 449 -0.05 13.96 24.42
N HIS A 450 1.17 14.09 24.96
CA HIS A 450 2.01 12.98 25.46
C HIS A 450 1.44 12.23 26.69
N GLY A 451 0.13 12.29 26.94
CA GLY A 451 -0.53 11.54 28.01
C GLY A 451 -0.93 10.14 27.56
N THR A 452 -0.65 9.12 28.37
CA THR A 452 -1.06 7.73 28.14
C THR A 452 -2.56 7.58 27.89
N SER A 453 -3.38 8.42 28.54
CA SER A 453 -4.83 8.47 28.34
C SER A 453 -5.22 9.00 26.94
N ALA A 454 -4.57 10.08 26.47
CA ALA A 454 -4.84 10.66 25.16
C ALA A 454 -4.49 9.70 24.01
N SER A 455 -3.37 8.98 24.14
CA SER A 455 -2.97 7.94 23.18
C SER A 455 -3.99 6.78 23.13
N THR A 456 -4.51 6.36 24.29
CA THR A 456 -5.53 5.31 24.36
C THR A 456 -6.85 5.74 23.73
N VAL A 457 -7.31 6.97 24.01
CA VAL A 457 -8.52 7.55 23.40
C VAL A 457 -8.36 7.68 21.88
N GLY A 458 -7.22 8.19 21.42
CA GLY A 458 -6.92 8.30 20.00
C GLY A 458 -6.91 6.94 19.29
N ASN A 459 -6.35 5.91 19.93
CA ASN A 459 -6.38 4.54 19.42
C ASN A 459 -7.79 3.95 19.38
N ALA A 460 -8.64 4.24 20.37
CA ALA A 460 -10.03 3.81 20.37
C ALA A 460 -10.84 4.49 19.25
N ILE A 461 -10.62 5.79 19.00
CA ILE A 461 -11.22 6.53 17.87
C ILE A 461 -10.77 5.92 16.54
N PHE A 462 -9.47 5.62 16.42
CA PHE A 462 -8.93 4.94 15.24
C PHE A 462 -9.65 3.61 14.97
N TRP A 463 -9.70 2.70 15.96
CA TRP A 463 -10.35 1.40 15.78
C TRP A 463 -11.86 1.51 15.53
N THR A 464 -12.54 2.46 16.17
CA THR A 464 -13.97 2.70 15.94
C THR A 464 -14.22 3.19 14.52
N SER A 465 -13.43 4.17 14.04
CA SER A 465 -13.51 4.65 12.66
C SER A 465 -13.16 3.54 11.65
N PHE A 466 -12.15 2.73 11.97
CA PHE A 466 -11.68 1.64 11.13
C PHE A 466 -12.73 0.54 10.98
N CYS A 467 -13.32 0.10 12.09
CA CYS A 467 -14.30 -0.98 12.13
C CYS A 467 -15.67 -0.54 11.63
N LEU A 468 -16.16 0.65 11.98
CA LEU A 468 -17.57 1.01 11.72
C LEU A 468 -17.77 1.82 10.44
N VAL A 469 -16.90 2.80 10.17
CA VAL A 469 -17.19 3.86 9.18
C VAL A 469 -16.42 3.67 7.88
N GLY A 470 -15.20 3.11 7.93
CA GLY A 470 -14.33 3.04 6.76
C GLY A 470 -14.68 1.91 5.78
N GLN A 471 -14.10 0.74 6.02
CA GLN A 471 -14.12 -0.38 5.08
C GLN A 471 -15.50 -1.04 4.88
N PRO A 472 -16.30 -1.35 5.92
CA PRO A 472 -17.57 -2.06 5.70
C PRO A 472 -18.63 -1.19 5.06
N PHE A 473 -18.62 0.12 5.31
CA PHE A 473 -19.54 1.05 4.66
C PHE A 473 -19.27 1.12 3.15
N ALA A 474 -18.00 1.29 2.76
CA ALA A 474 -17.61 1.23 1.35
C ALA A 474 -18.00 -0.11 0.72
N ALA A 475 -17.67 -1.24 1.37
CA ALA A 475 -18.01 -2.56 0.87
C ALA A 475 -19.53 -2.75 0.65
N LEU A 476 -20.36 -2.28 1.59
CA LEU A 476 -21.82 -2.31 1.49
C LEU A 476 -22.32 -1.48 0.29
N CYS A 477 -21.84 -0.24 0.13
CA CYS A 477 -22.24 0.64 -0.97
C CYS A 477 -21.86 0.08 -2.35
N TYR A 478 -20.61 -0.37 -2.53
CA TYR A 478 -20.17 -0.94 -3.81
C TYR A 478 -20.84 -2.27 -4.10
N PHE A 479 -21.08 -3.12 -3.09
CA PHE A 479 -21.80 -4.37 -3.29
C PHE A 479 -23.26 -4.13 -3.72
N PHE A 480 -23.93 -3.14 -3.12
CA PHE A 480 -25.28 -2.76 -3.53
C PHE A 480 -25.33 -2.20 -4.95
N ALA A 481 -24.44 -1.28 -5.30
CA ALA A 481 -24.34 -0.74 -6.65
C ALA A 481 -24.07 -1.86 -7.69
N TYR A 482 -23.19 -2.81 -7.35
CA TYR A 482 -22.93 -3.98 -8.17
C TYR A 482 -24.17 -4.88 -8.33
N SER A 483 -24.90 -5.12 -7.25
CA SER A 483 -26.11 -5.97 -7.25
C SER A 483 -27.26 -5.36 -8.04
N LEU A 484 -27.47 -4.04 -7.93
CA LEU A 484 -28.46 -3.30 -8.73
C LEU A 484 -28.16 -3.40 -10.22
N ARG A 485 -26.89 -3.24 -10.61
CA ARG A 485 -26.46 -3.28 -12.01
C ARG A 485 -26.66 -4.66 -12.64
N ASN A 486 -26.44 -5.73 -11.88
CA ASN A 486 -26.50 -7.11 -12.38
C ASN A 486 -27.87 -7.78 -12.19
N GLN A 487 -28.91 -7.03 -11.78
CA GLN A 487 -30.28 -7.52 -11.61
C GLN A 487 -30.43 -8.71 -10.65
N ASP A 488 -29.56 -8.83 -9.63
CA ASP A 488 -29.76 -9.78 -8.52
C ASP A 488 -30.93 -9.35 -7.60
N ILE A 489 -31.53 -8.20 -7.88
CA ILE A 489 -32.75 -7.68 -7.25
C ILE A 489 -33.82 -7.67 -8.34
N ALA A 490 -34.78 -8.59 -8.27
CA ALA A 490 -35.97 -8.51 -9.11
C ALA A 490 -36.64 -7.14 -8.87
N PRO A 491 -37.08 -6.43 -9.93
CA PRO A 491 -37.83 -5.20 -9.75
C PRO A 491 -39.02 -5.50 -8.84
N ALA A 492 -39.16 -4.74 -7.76
CA ALA A 492 -40.32 -4.85 -6.88
C ALA A 492 -41.57 -4.59 -7.73
N SER A 493 -42.33 -5.67 -7.99
CA SER A 493 -43.64 -5.63 -8.64
C SER A 493 -44.69 -5.11 -7.69
#